data_AF-A0A8S8Y859-F1
#
_entry.id   AF-A0A8S8Y859-F1
#
_cell.length_a   1.000
_cell.length_b   1.000
_cell.length_c   1.000
_cell.angle_alpha   90.00
_cell.angle_beta   90.00
_cell.angle_gamma   90.00
#
_symmetry.space_group_name_H-M   'P 1'
#
loop_
_entity.id
_entity.type
_entity.pdbx_description
1 polymer ?
#
loop_
_entity_poly.entity_id
_entity_poly.type
_entity_poly.pdbx_seq_one_letter_code
_entity_poly.pdbx_strand_id
1 'polypeptide(L)'
;MGWQVPDDARVLRFSAVVDRGLEITEGDETNNELEELVAINERKVDSGDDAQGLLSGQAAVIGIAVIAAGLVGLLVFLMPPKIKKIE
;
A
#
# COMPACT_ATOMS: atom_id res chain seq x y z
N MET A 1 -20.39 9.47 23.57
CA MET A 1 -19.09 10.08 23.23
C MET A 1 -18.04 9.31 24.03
N GLY A 2 -17.13 8.60 23.38
CA GLY A 2 -16.02 7.92 24.06
C GLY A 2 -14.90 8.90 24.41
N TRP A 3 -13.92 8.43 25.16
CA TRP A 3 -12.66 9.16 25.33
C TRP A 3 -11.96 9.33 23.97
N GLN A 4 -11.31 10.48 23.76
CA GLN A 4 -10.59 10.81 22.54
C GLN A 4 -9.19 11.33 22.88
N VAL A 5 -8.25 11.10 21.98
CA VAL A 5 -6.87 11.59 22.07
C VAL A 5 -6.85 13.08 21.67
N PRO A 6 -6.19 13.97 22.42
CA PRO A 6 -5.98 15.36 22.02
C PRO A 6 -5.18 15.48 20.72
N ASP A 7 -5.55 16.43 19.87
CA ASP A 7 -4.97 16.58 18.52
C ASP A 7 -3.46 16.93 18.51
N ASP A 8 -2.96 17.54 19.58
CA ASP A 8 -1.57 17.99 19.73
C ASP A 8 -0.72 17.06 20.61
N ALA A 9 -1.28 15.93 21.07
CA ALA A 9 -0.57 14.98 21.90
C ALA A 9 0.53 14.24 21.11
N ARG A 10 1.73 14.17 21.68
CA ARG A 10 2.85 13.37 21.14
C ARG A 10 3.14 12.11 21.95
N VAL A 11 2.90 12.20 23.25
CA VAL A 11 3.06 11.09 24.20
C VAL A 11 1.89 11.15 25.17
N LEU A 12 1.26 10.01 25.41
CA LEU A 12 0.20 9.86 26.40
C LEU A 12 0.70 9.00 27.56
N ARG A 13 0.32 9.38 28.78
CA ARG A 13 0.45 8.51 29.95
C ARG A 13 -0.90 7.87 30.22
N PHE A 14 -0.97 6.55 30.09
CA PHE A 14 -2.10 5.77 30.54
C PHE A 14 -1.83 5.33 31.98
N SER A 15 -2.83 5.46 32.85
CA SER A 15 -2.77 5.03 34.23
C SER A 15 -4.02 4.20 34.54
N ALA A 16 -3.83 3.03 35.15
CA ALA A 16 -4.91 2.19 35.63
C ALA A 16 -4.73 1.91 37.12
N VAL A 17 -5.83 1.96 37.86
CA VAL A 17 -5.88 1.66 39.30
C VAL A 17 -7.12 0.79 39.55
N VAL A 18 -6.93 -0.41 40.11
CA VAL A 18 -8.02 -1.41 40.26
C VAL A 18 -8.73 -1.28 41.62
N ASP A 19 -8.04 -0.86 42.66
CA ASP A 19 -8.56 -0.33 43.94
C ASP A 19 -7.50 0.64 44.51
N ARG A 20 -7.91 1.57 45.40
CA ARG A 20 -6.98 2.51 46.05
C ARG A 20 -6.58 2.06 47.46
N GLY A 21 -6.74 0.77 47.78
CA GLY A 21 -6.49 0.20 49.11
C GLY A 21 -7.48 0.70 50.17
N LEU A 22 -8.70 1.07 49.76
CA LEU A 22 -9.71 1.65 50.64
C LEU A 22 -10.90 0.72 50.90
N GLU A 23 -11.19 -0.20 49.96
CA GLU A 23 -12.41 -1.01 50.02
C GLU A 23 -12.12 -2.49 50.28
N ILE A 24 -11.07 -3.03 49.68
CA ILE A 24 -10.68 -4.44 49.83
C ILE A 24 -9.27 -4.50 50.39
N THR A 25 -9.06 -5.27 51.46
CA THR A 25 -7.72 -5.56 51.96
C THR A 25 -7.12 -6.69 51.15
N GLU A 26 -6.01 -6.43 50.50
CA GLU A 26 -5.34 -7.38 49.62
C GLU A 26 -4.02 -7.88 50.21
N GLY A 27 -3.48 -8.96 49.63
CA GLY A 27 -2.20 -9.51 50.06
C GLY A 27 -1.00 -8.64 49.71
N ASP A 28 -1.15 -7.78 48.70
CA ASP A 28 -0.10 -6.89 48.20
C ASP A 28 -0.73 -5.65 47.56
N GLU A 29 -0.77 -4.55 48.29
CA GLU A 29 -1.31 -3.26 47.84
C GLU A 29 -0.42 -2.56 46.81
N THR A 30 0.79 -3.06 46.55
CA THR A 30 1.77 -2.39 45.68
C THR A 30 1.59 -2.69 44.19
N ASN A 31 0.69 -3.63 43.85
CA ASN A 31 0.46 -4.08 42.47
C ASN A 31 -0.86 -3.58 41.86
N ASN A 32 -1.53 -2.64 42.54
CA ASN A 32 -2.82 -2.09 42.12
C ASN A 32 -2.74 -0.97 41.09
N GLU A 33 -1.54 -0.46 40.84
CA GLU A 33 -1.29 0.67 39.94
C GLU A 33 -0.41 0.24 38.76
N LEU A 34 -0.78 0.69 37.57
CA LEU A 34 0.02 0.54 36.36
C LEU A 34 0.04 1.86 35.59
N GLU A 35 1.23 2.28 35.16
CA GLU A 35 1.41 3.41 34.25
C GLU A 35 2.19 3.00 33.00
N GLU A 36 1.75 3.49 31.84
CA GLU A 36 2.41 3.27 30.56
C GLU A 36 2.51 4.56 29.74
N LEU A 37 3.70 4.83 29.20
CA LEU A 37 3.94 5.94 28.28
C LEU A 37 3.89 5.44 26.83
N VAL A 38 2.94 5.95 26.07
CA VAL A 38 2.72 5.58 24.67
C VAL A 38 3.02 6.77 23.77
N ALA A 39 3.97 6.59 22.86
CA ALA A 39 4.28 7.59 21.83
C ALA A 39 3.30 7.50 20.66
N ILE A 40 2.79 8.66 20.22
CA ILE A 40 1.96 8.79 19.04
C ILE A 40 2.88 9.04 17.86
N ASN A 41 2.94 8.08 16.94
CA ASN A 41 3.73 8.17 15.72
C ASN A 41 2.81 8.32 14.52
N GLU A 42 3.21 9.15 13.56
CA GLU A 42 2.51 9.26 12.29
C GLU A 42 2.54 7.91 11.56
N ARG A 43 1.39 7.54 10.96
CA ARG A 43 1.33 6.37 10.10
C ARG A 43 2.13 6.66 8.83
N LYS A 44 3.19 5.88 8.58
CA LYS A 44 3.86 5.88 7.29
C LYS A 44 2.89 5.36 6.22
N VAL A 45 2.39 6.25 5.37
CA VAL A 45 1.66 5.87 4.17
C VAL A 45 2.70 5.64 3.08
N ASP A 46 2.90 4.37 2.72
CA ASP A 46 3.78 4.05 1.59
C ASP A 46 3.06 4.50 0.32
N SER A 47 3.55 5.59 -0.27
CA SER A 47 3.07 6.08 -1.56
C SER A 47 3.75 5.25 -2.66
N GLY A 48 3.36 3.97 -2.76
CA GLY A 48 3.92 3.00 -3.70
C GLY A 48 3.43 3.21 -5.13
N ASP A 49 4.02 4.19 -5.81
CA ASP A 49 4.39 4.25 -7.24
C ASP A 49 3.46 3.60 -8.31
N ASP A 50 2.21 4.09 -8.42
CA ASP A 50 1.30 3.75 -9.54
C ASP A 50 1.88 4.12 -10.93
N ALA A 51 2.82 5.08 -10.98
CA ALA A 51 3.42 5.56 -12.21
C ALA A 51 4.27 4.49 -12.90
N GLN A 52 4.97 3.64 -12.14
CA GLN A 52 5.80 2.57 -12.70
C GLN A 52 4.95 1.44 -13.32
N GLY A 53 3.79 1.16 -12.73
CA GLY A 53 2.79 0.24 -13.30
C GLY A 53 2.19 0.74 -14.62
N LEU A 54 1.85 2.03 -14.70
CA LEU A 54 1.27 2.63 -15.91
C LEU A 54 2.27 2.69 -17.08
N LEU A 55 3.52 3.07 -16.82
CA LEU A 55 4.57 3.14 -17.83
C LEU A 55 4.94 1.75 -18.39
N SER A 56 4.94 0.71 -17.55
CA SER A 56 5.21 -0.66 -18.00
C SER A 56 4.09 -1.23 -18.88
N GLY A 57 2.82 -0.94 -18.55
CA GLY A 57 1.67 -1.35 -19.35
C GLY A 57 1.64 -0.73 -20.74
N GLN A 58 1.92 0.57 -20.85
CA GLN A 58 1.94 1.26 -22.15
C GLN A 58 3.11 0.82 -23.03
N ALA A 59 4.30 0.63 -22.45
CA ALA A 59 5.47 0.16 -23.18
C ALA A 59 5.26 -1.25 -23.76
N ALA A 60 4.59 -2.14 -23.02
CA ALA A 60 4.26 -3.49 -23.49
C ALA A 60 3.31 -3.48 -24.70
N VAL A 61 2.25 -2.67 -24.65
CA VAL A 61 1.27 -2.57 -25.76
C VAL A 61 1.92 -2.01 -27.03
N ILE A 62 2.73 -0.95 -26.89
CA ILE A 62 3.44 -0.35 -28.02
C ILE A 62 4.42 -1.36 -28.63
N GLY A 63 5.18 -2.08 -27.79
CA GLY A 63 6.12 -3.11 -28.25
C GLY A 63 5.43 -4.20 -29.07
N ILE A 64 4.28 -4.71 -28.60
CA ILE A 64 3.50 -5.71 -29.32
C ILE A 64 2.99 -5.16 -30.67
N ALA A 65 2.49 -3.93 -30.69
CA ALA A 65 1.97 -3.31 -31.91
C ALA A 65 3.07 -3.15 -32.99
N VAL A 66 4.27 -2.73 -32.58
CA VAL A 66 5.43 -2.58 -33.48
C VAL A 66 5.85 -3.92 -34.07
N ILE A 67 5.93 -4.96 -33.24
CA ILE A 67 6.28 -6.31 -33.70
C ILE A 67 5.23 -6.82 -34.69
N ALA A 68 3.94 -6.68 -34.37
CA ALA A 68 2.86 -7.12 -35.25
C ALA A 68 2.88 -6.40 -36.61
N ALA A 69 3.09 -5.08 -36.61
CA ALA A 69 3.23 -4.29 -37.84
C ALA A 69 4.44 -4.73 -38.68
N GLY A 70 5.58 -5.00 -38.02
CA GLY A 70 6.78 -5.53 -38.68
C GLY A 70 6.55 -6.89 -39.34
N LEU A 71 5.86 -7.81 -38.67
CA LEU A 71 5.51 -9.12 -39.22
C LEU A 71 4.58 -9.01 -40.43
N VAL A 72 3.57 -8.13 -40.38
CA VAL A 72 2.69 -7.89 -41.54
C VAL A 72 3.48 -7.32 -42.72
N GLY A 73 4.36 -6.35 -42.47
CA GLY A 73 5.23 -5.79 -43.51
C GLY A 73 6.15 -6.84 -44.13
N LEU A 74 6.73 -7.72 -43.31
CA LEU A 74 7.59 -8.82 -43.77
C LEU A 74 6.81 -9.82 -44.65
N LEU A 75 5.60 -10.18 -44.25
CA LEU A 75 4.75 -11.09 -45.02
C LEU A 75 4.38 -10.49 -46.38
N VAL A 76 4.03 -9.20 -46.43
CA VAL A 76 3.74 -8.49 -47.69
C VAL A 76 4.99 -8.43 -48.59
N PHE A 77 6.16 -8.18 -48.01
CA PHE A 77 7.41 -8.14 -48.77
C PHE A 77 7.81 -9.50 -49.37
N LEU A 78 7.55 -10.59 -48.64
CA LEU A 78 7.86 -11.95 -49.09
C LEU A 78 6.77 -12.57 -49.98
N MET A 79 5.59 -11.93 -50.11
CA MET A 79 4.53 -12.43 -50.98
C MET A 79 4.95 -12.30 -52.45
N PRO A 80 4.88 -13.40 -53.25
CA PRO A 80 5.18 -13.33 -54.66
C PRO A 80 4.16 -12.43 -55.38
N PRO A 81 4.55 -11.73 -56.46
CA PRO A 81 3.64 -10.89 -57.22
C PRO A 81 2.47 -11.72 -57.73
N LYS A 82 1.24 -11.18 -57.62
CA LYS A 82 0.03 -11.85 -58.09
C LYS A 82 0.22 -12.28 -59.55
N ILE A 83 0.09 -13.58 -59.83
CA ILE A 83 0.16 -14.11 -61.20
C ILE A 83 -0.98 -13.48 -61.99
N LYS A 84 -0.66 -12.66 -62.99
CA LYS A 84 -1.64 -12.18 -63.97
C LYS A 84 -2.03 -13.37 -64.84
N LYS A 85 -3.33 -13.60 -65.03
CA LYS A 85 -3.81 -14.56 -66.02
C LYS A 85 -3.34 -14.08 -67.39
N ILE A 86 -2.71 -14.98 -68.14
CA ILE A 86 -2.36 -14.76 -69.54
C ILE A 86 -3.66 -15.03 -70.32
N GLU A 87 -4.16 -14.01 -71.02
CA GLU A 87 -5.22 -14.18 -72.03
C GLU A 87 -4.63 -14.71 -73.34
#